data_AF-A0A1W9VW07-F1
#
_entry.id   AF-A0A1W9VW07-F1
#
_cell.length_a   1.000
_cell.length_b   1.000
_cell.length_c   1.000
_cell.angle_alpha   90.00
_cell.angle_beta   90.00
_cell.angle_gamma   90.00
#
_symmetry.space_group_name_H-M   'P 1'
#
loop_
_entity.id
_entity.type
_entity.pdbx_description
1 polymer ?
#
loop_
_entity_poly.entity_id
_entity_poly.type
_entity_poly.pdbx_seq_one_letter_code
_entity_poly.pdbx_strand_id
1 'polypeptide(L)'
;MKIIDILKRITDYIEKHKWLINEKIPFTITLDQAFYSWYENVFFPQWHEMERTNILQKFRDKTPYDVYKMVSSEYFFLMEADRGVHYDKACYAVIARESKSIIAKFSAKMHLLSL
;
A
#
# COMPACT_ATOMS: atom_id res chain seq x y z
N MET A 1 16.77 -0.49 -11.88
CA MET A 1 16.83 -1.09 -10.53
C MET A 1 17.01 -2.59 -10.71
N LYS A 2 17.95 -3.24 -9.99
CA LYS A 2 18.17 -4.69 -10.15
C LYS A 2 17.22 -5.46 -9.24
N ILE A 3 16.83 -6.68 -9.63
CA ILE A 3 15.92 -7.54 -8.83
C ILE A 3 16.46 -7.75 -7.40
N ILE A 4 17.77 -7.91 -7.27
CA ILE A 4 18.45 -8.08 -5.96
C ILE A 4 18.16 -6.89 -5.03
N ASP A 5 18.11 -5.66 -5.56
CA ASP A 5 17.83 -4.47 -4.75
C ASP A 5 16.39 -4.48 -4.22
N ILE A 6 15.45 -5.03 -4.99
CA ILE A 6 14.04 -5.13 -4.62
C ILE A 6 13.87 -6.20 -3.53
N LEU A 7 14.46 -7.38 -3.74
CA LEU A 7 14.42 -8.47 -2.77
C LEU A 7 15.00 -8.04 -1.43
N LYS A 8 16.14 -7.34 -1.44
CA LYS A 8 16.75 -6.82 -0.20
C LYS A 8 15.80 -5.87 0.54
N ARG A 9 15.18 -4.92 -0.15
CA ARG A 9 14.23 -3.97 0.47
C ARG A 9 13.02 -4.68 1.07
N ILE A 10 12.50 -5.70 0.39
CA ILE A 10 11.38 -6.51 0.88
C ILE A 10 11.82 -7.27 2.13
N THR A 11 12.99 -7.92 2.11
CA THR A 11 13.54 -8.61 3.29
C THR A 11 13.74 -7.67 4.47
N ASP A 12 14.35 -6.50 4.26
CA ASP A 12 14.55 -5.50 5.33
C ASP A 12 13.21 -5.05 5.93
N TYR A 13 12.17 -4.91 5.10
CA TYR A 13 10.82 -4.57 5.55
C TYR A 13 10.18 -5.70 6.38
N ILE A 14 10.28 -6.95 5.92
CA ILE A 14 9.73 -8.11 6.62
C ILE A 14 10.45 -8.33 7.95
N GLU A 15 11.78 -8.13 8.02
CA GLU A 15 12.52 -8.23 9.28
C GLU A 15 12.05 -7.17 10.30
N LYS A 16 11.74 -5.95 9.84
CA LYS A 16 11.15 -4.93 10.71
C LYS A 16 9.76 -5.35 11.21
N HIS A 17 8.92 -5.93 10.35
CA HIS A 17 7.61 -6.46 10.72
C HIS A 17 7.73 -7.61 11.72
N LYS A 18 8.67 -8.55 11.49
CA LYS A 18 9.02 -9.64 12.40
C LYS A 18 9.40 -9.12 13.78
N TRP A 19 10.29 -8.13 13.85
CA TRP A 19 10.68 -7.51 15.10
C TRP A 19 9.46 -6.94 15.84
N LEU A 20 8.62 -6.14 15.16
CA LEU A 20 7.41 -5.57 15.75
C LEU A 20 6.39 -6.61 16.25
N ILE A 21 6.28 -7.76 15.58
CA ILE A 21 5.42 -8.85 16.04
C ILE A 21 6.00 -9.47 17.30
N ASN A 22 7.29 -9.79 17.31
CA ASN A 22 7.95 -10.43 18.44
C ASN A 22 7.89 -9.57 19.72
N GLU A 23 7.80 -8.25 19.61
CA GLU A 23 7.56 -7.35 20.76
C GLU A 23 6.16 -7.54 21.40
N LYS A 24 5.21 -8.17 20.69
CA LYS A 24 3.80 -8.28 21.10
C LYS A 24 3.37 -9.68 21.50
N ILE A 25 4.20 -10.70 21.28
CA ILE A 25 3.87 -12.11 21.55
C ILE A 25 4.99 -12.78 22.35
N PRO A 26 4.71 -13.83 23.14
CA PRO A 26 5.71 -14.41 24.04
C PRO A 26 6.69 -15.38 23.36
N PHE A 27 6.71 -15.45 22.02
CA PHE A 27 7.57 -16.35 21.26
C PHE A 27 8.14 -15.67 20.02
N THR A 28 9.24 -16.22 19.49
CA THR A 28 9.89 -15.69 18.28
C THR A 28 9.34 -16.37 17.03
N ILE A 29 8.86 -15.57 16.07
CA ILE A 29 8.49 -16.07 14.74
C ILE A 29 9.69 -16.13 13.78
N THR A 30 9.65 -17.07 12.84
CA THR A 30 10.60 -17.16 11.74
C THR A 30 10.38 -16.07 10.71
N LEU A 31 11.36 -15.86 9.81
CA LEU A 31 11.20 -14.93 8.70
C LEU A 31 10.04 -15.32 7.78
N ASP A 32 9.86 -16.61 7.52
CA ASP A 32 8.76 -17.13 6.69
C ASP A 32 7.39 -16.85 7.32
N GLN A 33 7.27 -17.04 8.64
CA GLN A 33 6.05 -16.69 9.39
C GLN A 33 5.76 -15.20 9.35
N ALA A 34 6.80 -14.36 9.47
CA ALA A 34 6.65 -12.92 9.36
C ALA A 34 6.26 -12.48 7.95
N PHE A 35 6.82 -13.13 6.91
CA PHE A 35 6.43 -12.90 5.53
C PHE A 35 4.97 -13.27 5.29
N TYR A 36 4.54 -14.46 5.75
CA TYR A 36 3.15 -14.88 5.65
C TYR A 36 2.20 -13.90 6.36
N SER A 37 2.54 -13.51 7.59
CA SER A 37 1.77 -12.49 8.34
C SER A 37 1.69 -11.16 7.59
N TRP A 38 2.80 -10.67 7.04
CA TRP A 38 2.82 -9.44 6.26
C TRP A 38 1.97 -9.55 5.00
N TYR A 39 2.09 -10.66 4.27
CA TYR A 39 1.31 -10.90 3.06
C TYR A 39 -0.19 -10.86 3.36
N GLU A 40 -0.64 -11.64 4.35
CA GLU A 40 -2.05 -11.76 4.71
C GLU A 40 -2.65 -10.48 5.30
N ASN A 41 -1.90 -9.79 6.16
CA ASN A 41 -2.47 -8.71 6.98
C ASN A 41 -2.11 -7.30 6.48
N VAL A 42 -1.16 -7.18 5.56
CA VAL A 42 -0.70 -5.87 5.05
C VAL A 42 -0.79 -5.82 3.54
N PHE A 43 -0.05 -6.67 2.81
CA PHE A 43 0.02 -6.57 1.36
C PHE A 43 -1.31 -6.91 0.69
N PHE A 44 -1.90 -8.06 1.00
CA PHE A 44 -3.09 -8.55 0.32
C PHE A 44 -4.33 -7.65 0.54
N PRO A 45 -4.62 -7.15 1.76
CA PRO A 45 -5.70 -6.19 1.95
C PRO A 45 -5.49 -4.88 1.17
N GLN A 46 -4.25 -4.36 1.15
CA GLN A 46 -3.92 -3.15 0.39
C GLN A 46 -4.06 -3.38 -1.12
N TRP A 47 -3.60 -4.53 -1.61
CA TRP A 47 -3.74 -4.93 -3.00
C TRP A 47 -5.22 -5.03 -3.41
N HIS A 48 -6.06 -5.61 -2.56
CA HIS A 48 -7.50 -5.71 -2.81
C HIS A 48 -8.16 -4.34 -2.95
N GLU A 49 -7.77 -3.35 -2.12
CA GLU A 49 -8.26 -1.98 -2.27
C GLU A 49 -7.76 -1.32 -3.57
N MET A 50 -6.53 -1.61 -4.00
CA MET A 50 -6.03 -1.14 -5.29
C MET A 50 -6.83 -1.72 -6.47
N GLU A 51 -7.21 -2.99 -6.39
CA GLU A 51 -8.09 -3.62 -7.38
C GLU A 51 -9.48 -2.98 -7.37
N ARG A 52 -10.09 -2.84 -6.18
CA ARG A 52 -11.43 -2.25 -6.01
C ARG A 52 -11.52 -0.82 -6.54
N THR A 53 -10.49 -0.01 -6.30
CA THR A 53 -10.41 1.37 -6.80
C THR A 53 -10.01 1.47 -8.28
N ASN A 54 -9.67 0.34 -8.91
CA ASN A 54 -9.17 0.25 -10.29
C ASN A 54 -7.93 1.14 -10.55
N ILE A 55 -7.14 1.46 -9.52
CA ILE A 55 -6.03 2.41 -9.65
C ILE A 55 -5.00 1.93 -10.67
N LEU A 56 -4.73 0.63 -10.72
CA LEU A 56 -3.79 0.03 -11.68
C LEU A 56 -4.17 0.33 -13.14
N GLN A 57 -5.47 0.38 -13.45
CA GLN A 57 -5.94 0.73 -14.80
C GLN A 57 -5.81 2.22 -15.11
N LYS A 58 -5.75 3.09 -14.08
CA LYS A 58 -5.55 4.54 -14.25
C LYS A 58 -4.10 4.92 -14.49
N PHE A 59 -3.15 4.02 -14.20
CA PHE A 59 -1.70 4.22 -14.31
C PHE A 59 -1.04 3.11 -15.16
N ARG A 60 -1.56 2.84 -16.36
CA ARG A 60 -1.05 1.79 -17.27
C ARG A 60 0.39 2.02 -17.76
N ASP A 61 0.92 3.23 -17.60
CA ASP A 61 2.30 3.60 -17.90
C ASP A 61 3.27 3.33 -16.74
N LYS A 62 2.80 2.76 -15.62
CA LYS A 62 3.59 2.41 -14.45
C LYS A 62 3.50 0.92 -14.17
N THR A 63 4.55 0.36 -13.56
CA THR A 63 4.47 -1.02 -13.06
C THR A 63 3.53 -1.08 -11.84
N PRO A 64 2.90 -2.22 -11.54
CA PRO A 64 2.07 -2.34 -10.34
C PRO A 64 2.83 -2.00 -9.06
N TYR A 65 4.12 -2.33 -9.00
CA TYR A 65 4.99 -1.96 -7.88
C TYR A 65 5.15 -0.44 -7.74
N ASP A 66 5.32 0.30 -8.84
CA ASP A 66 5.43 1.76 -8.78
C ASP A 66 4.14 2.39 -8.26
N VAL A 67 2.98 1.88 -8.70
CA VAL A 67 1.67 2.34 -8.22
C VAL A 67 1.49 2.00 -6.74
N TYR A 68 1.81 0.77 -6.34
CA TYR A 68 1.75 0.34 -4.93
C TYR A 68 2.61 1.25 -4.05
N LYS A 69 3.84 1.55 -4.48
CA LYS A 69 4.73 2.46 -3.75
C LYS A 69 4.12 3.86 -3.60
N MET A 70 3.53 4.42 -4.67
CA MET A 70 2.87 5.73 -4.61
C MET A 70 1.72 5.74 -3.59
N VAL A 71 0.88 4.72 -3.60
CA VAL A 71 -0.27 4.62 -2.69
C VAL A 71 0.19 4.36 -1.26
N SER A 72 1.13 3.45 -1.02
CA SER A 72 1.64 3.19 0.34
C SER A 72 2.34 4.40 0.95
N SER A 73 3.01 5.23 0.15
CA SER A 73 3.56 6.51 0.62
C SER A 73 2.45 7.51 0.99
N GLU A 74 1.40 7.62 0.18
CA GLU A 74 0.25 8.46 0.49
C GLU A 74 -0.48 7.97 1.75
N TYR A 75 -0.69 6.66 1.86
CA TYR A 75 -1.34 6.04 3.01
C TYR A 75 -0.57 6.31 4.30
N PHE A 76 0.76 6.17 4.28
CA PHE A 76 1.59 6.48 5.43
C PHE A 76 1.42 7.94 5.89
N PHE A 77 1.39 8.90 4.96
CA PHE A 77 1.15 10.30 5.27
C PHE A 77 -0.25 10.54 5.85
N LEU A 78 -1.30 9.93 5.28
CA LEU A 78 -2.67 10.07 5.79
C LEU A 78 -2.83 9.47 7.20
N MET A 79 -2.14 8.36 7.48
CA MET A 79 -2.13 7.70 8.79
C MET A 79 -1.52 8.57 9.91
N GLU A 80 -0.66 9.55 9.58
CA GLU A 80 -0.13 10.50 10.57
C GLU A 80 -1.21 11.46 11.07
N ALA A 81 -2.19 11.80 10.22
CA ALA A 81 -3.31 12.67 10.59
C ALA A 81 -4.49 11.88 11.19
N ASP A 82 -4.79 10.70 10.66
CA ASP A 82 -5.87 9.84 11.13
C ASP A 82 -5.47 8.37 11.03
N ARG A 83 -5.28 7.71 12.17
CA ARG A 83 -4.92 6.28 12.22
C ARG A 83 -6.05 5.34 11.81
N GLY A 84 -7.28 5.84 11.68
CA GLY A 84 -8.44 5.09 11.18
C GLY A 84 -8.58 5.12 9.66
N VAL A 85 -7.69 5.79 8.93
CA VAL A 85 -7.84 5.94 7.49
C VAL A 85 -7.75 4.59 6.78
N HIS A 86 -8.67 4.38 5.84
CA HIS A 86 -8.68 3.21 4.96
C HIS A 86 -7.77 3.42 3.74
N TYR A 87 -7.20 2.33 3.22
CA TYR A 87 -6.21 2.38 2.14
C TYR A 87 -6.80 2.87 0.80
N ASP A 88 -8.10 2.74 0.60
CA ASP A 88 -8.79 3.26 -0.59
C ASP A 88 -8.78 4.79 -0.66
N LYS A 89 -8.82 5.48 0.49
CA LYS A 89 -8.65 6.93 0.55
C LYS A 89 -7.31 7.36 -0.05
N ALA A 90 -6.24 6.63 0.26
CA ALA A 90 -4.93 6.84 -0.36
C ALA A 90 -4.96 6.56 -1.87
N CYS A 91 -5.64 5.49 -2.30
CA CYS A 91 -5.81 5.18 -3.72
C CYS A 91 -6.49 6.35 -4.47
N TYR A 92 -7.62 6.84 -3.97
CA TYR A 92 -8.34 7.94 -4.59
C TYR A 92 -7.58 9.27 -4.52
N ALA A 93 -6.85 9.54 -3.43
CA ALA A 93 -5.98 10.71 -3.34
C ALA A 93 -4.90 10.71 -4.44
N VAL A 94 -4.24 9.58 -4.66
CA VAL A 94 -3.26 9.41 -5.74
C VAL A 94 -3.92 9.57 -7.12
N ILE A 95 -5.09 8.97 -7.37
CA ILE A 95 -5.82 9.13 -8.64
C ILE A 95 -6.16 10.60 -8.88
N ALA A 96 -6.73 11.28 -7.88
CA ALA A 96 -7.15 12.67 -7.97
C ALA A 96 -5.97 13.62 -8.27
N ARG A 97 -4.80 13.33 -7.70
CA ARG A 97 -3.59 14.14 -7.88
C ARG A 97 -2.90 13.85 -9.21
N GLU A 98 -2.63 12.58 -9.51
CA GLU A 98 -1.65 12.17 -10.51
C GLU A 98 -2.21 11.58 -11.81
N SER A 99 -3.50 11.22 -11.86
CA SER A 99 -4.07 10.64 -13.09
C SER A 99 -3.98 11.62 -14.28
N LYS A 100 -3.73 11.12 -15.49
CA LYS A 100 -3.77 11.95 -16.71
C LYS A 100 -5.20 12.23 -17.19
N SER A 101 -6.19 11.49 -16.70
CA SER A 101 -7.60 11.62 -17.10
C SER A 101 -8.36 12.58 -16.18
N ILE A 102 -8.94 13.63 -16.76
CA ILE A 102 -9.78 14.60 -16.03
C ILE A 102 -11.00 13.90 -15.40
N ILE A 103 -11.61 12.96 -16.13
CA ILE A 103 -12.77 12.18 -15.65
C ILE A 103 -12.37 11.35 -14.43
N ALA A 104 -11.22 10.68 -14.48
CA ALA A 104 -10.73 9.89 -13.35
C ALA A 104 -10.41 10.78 -12.14
N LYS A 105 -9.83 11.96 -12.34
CA LYS A 105 -9.61 12.93 -11.25
C LYS A 105 -10.91 13.38 -10.61
N PHE A 106 -11.91 13.71 -11.42
CA PHE A 106 -13.21 14.16 -10.93
C PHE A 106 -13.92 13.05 -10.14
N SER A 107 -14.00 11.85 -10.70
CA SER A 107 -14.59 10.69 -10.01
C SER A 107 -13.89 10.38 -8.68
N ALA A 108 -12.55 10.41 -8.65
CA ALA A 108 -11.80 10.19 -7.41
C ALA A 108 -12.07 11.27 -6.36
N LYS A 109 -12.17 12.54 -6.75
CA LYS A 109 -12.56 13.62 -5.83
C LYS A 109 -13.96 13.42 -5.25
N MET A 110 -14.91 12.94 -6.04
CA MET A 110 -16.26 12.63 -5.55
C MET A 110 -16.23 11.51 -4.50
N HIS A 111 -15.43 10.46 -4.71
CA HIS A 111 -15.24 9.40 -3.72
C HIS A 111 -14.58 9.91 -2.43
N LEU A 112 -13.58 10.79 -2.53
CA LEU A 112 -12.92 11.37 -1.36
C LEU A 112 -13.87 12.22 -0.50
N LEU A 113 -14.88 12.86 -1.09
CA LEU A 113 -15.90 13.63 -0.34
C LEU A 113 -16.90 12.72 0.39
N SER A 114 -16.99 11.45 0.00
CA SER A 114 -17.88 10.46 0.63
C SER A 114 -17.19 9.60 1.72
N LEU A 115 -15.90 9.83 1.98
CA LEU A 115 -15.04 9.07 2.92
C LEU A 115 -14.54 9.93 4.08
#